data_AF-A0A4Q4Z943-F1
#
_entry.id   AF-A0A4Q4Z943-F1
#
_cell.length_a   1.000
_cell.length_b   1.000
_cell.length_c   1.000
_cell.angle_alpha   90.00
_cell.angle_beta   90.00
_cell.angle_gamma   90.00
#
_symmetry.space_group_name_H-M   'P 1'
#
loop_
_entity.id
_entity.type
_entity.pdbx_description
1 polymer ?
#
loop_
_entity_poly.entity_id
_entity_poly.type
_entity_poly.pdbx_seq_one_letter_code
_entity_poly.pdbx_strand_id
1 'polypeptide(L)'
;MTEMADLYDACLDEVDRLAATLTPEQLASVVPATPAWTVHQVIAHLAGSAADASTGRMDGAPGSEWTARHVAELEGRSPGELAASLRSTQAAVAASTEGNPRPAIVWNISVHLADVHEALGLPVLDAALWQPVLAAVGPYRLAGAPARVRCGDEVWGSGDAEAVVTPYELFRALFSRRSRAQMQAWGSPALTAEQLDGVPVFGPRDDDQPLPA
;
A
#
# COMPACT_ATOMS: atom_id res chain seq x y z
N MET A 1 15.58 -3.74 16.66
CA MET A 1 14.62 -3.91 15.56
C MET A 1 14.77 -2.73 14.62
N THR A 2 14.53 -2.91 13.32
CA THR A 2 14.61 -1.80 12.36
C THR A 2 13.30 -0.99 12.39
N GLU A 3 13.31 0.25 11.90
CA GLU A 3 12.08 1.05 11.77
C GLU A 3 11.00 0.34 10.93
N MET A 4 11.41 -0.42 9.92
CA MET A 4 10.48 -1.21 9.08
C MET A 4 9.92 -2.43 9.82
N ALA A 5 10.67 -3.02 10.75
CA ALA A 5 10.16 -4.09 11.60
C ALA A 5 9.13 -3.54 12.59
N ASP A 6 9.39 -2.38 13.19
CA ASP A 6 8.48 -1.70 14.12
C ASP A 6 7.18 -1.27 13.39
N LEU A 7 7.30 -0.75 12.16
CA LEU A 7 6.16 -0.46 11.30
C LEU A 7 5.34 -1.71 11.00
N TYR A 8 5.99 -2.83 10.67
CA TYR A 8 5.29 -4.07 10.38
C TYR A 8 4.49 -4.54 11.60
N ASP A 9 5.08 -4.48 12.79
CA ASP A 9 4.40 -4.83 14.04
C ASP A 9 3.17 -3.96 14.31
N ALA A 10 3.31 -2.64 14.15
CA ALA A 10 2.18 -1.72 14.27
C ALA A 10 1.06 -1.99 13.23
N CYS A 11 1.44 -2.39 12.01
CA CYS A 11 0.46 -2.81 11.01
C CYS A 11 -0.25 -4.12 11.39
N LEU A 12 0.43 -5.06 12.05
CA LEU A 12 -0.20 -6.30 12.55
C LEU A 12 -1.27 -5.97 13.60
N ASP A 13 -1.00 -5.02 14.49
CA ASP A 13 -1.96 -4.57 15.51
C ASP A 13 -3.23 -3.98 14.87
N GLU A 14 -3.08 -3.23 13.79
CA GLU A 14 -4.21 -2.69 13.06
C GLU A 14 -5.01 -3.78 12.31
N VAL A 15 -4.35 -4.78 11.73
CA VAL A 15 -5.04 -5.92 11.14
C VAL A 15 -5.82 -6.71 12.19
N ASP A 16 -5.24 -6.95 13.36
CA ASP A 16 -5.94 -7.62 14.47
C ASP A 16 -7.17 -6.82 14.92
N ARG A 17 -7.03 -5.50 15.04
CA ARG A 17 -8.14 -4.60 15.38
C ARG A 17 -9.27 -4.69 14.35
N LEU A 18 -8.93 -4.64 13.06
CA LEU A 18 -9.91 -4.79 11.96
C LEU A 18 -10.57 -6.16 12.01
N ALA A 19 -9.79 -7.25 12.10
CA ALA A 19 -10.29 -8.61 12.15
C ALA A 19 -11.27 -8.85 13.33
N ALA A 20 -11.09 -8.16 14.45
CA ALA A 20 -11.96 -8.23 15.62
C ALA A 20 -13.25 -7.39 15.50
N THR A 21 -13.30 -6.40 14.60
CA THR A 21 -14.36 -5.38 14.60
C THR A 21 -15.19 -5.33 13.32
N LEU A 22 -14.68 -5.80 12.19
CA LEU A 22 -15.38 -5.74 10.91
C LEU A 22 -16.60 -6.67 10.88
N THR A 23 -17.71 -6.17 10.33
CA THR A 23 -18.93 -6.96 10.10
C THR A 23 -18.82 -7.82 8.83
N PRO A 24 -19.67 -8.85 8.66
CA PRO A 24 -19.74 -9.62 7.42
C PRO A 24 -19.96 -8.75 6.16
N GLU A 25 -20.77 -7.70 6.26
CA GLU A 25 -21.04 -6.78 5.15
C GLU A 25 -19.79 -5.96 4.78
N GLN A 26 -19.04 -5.50 5.78
CA GLN A 26 -17.78 -4.80 5.54
C GLN A 26 -16.73 -5.73 4.92
N LEU A 27 -16.64 -6.96 5.41
CA LEU A 27 -15.75 -7.98 4.85
C LEU A 27 -16.06 -8.32 3.39
N ALA A 28 -17.34 -8.27 3.01
CA ALA A 28 -17.81 -8.51 1.65
C ALA A 28 -17.70 -7.28 0.72
N SER A 29 -17.30 -6.12 1.24
CA SER A 29 -17.18 -4.89 0.44
C SER A 29 -16.02 -4.98 -0.53
N VAL A 30 -16.24 -4.58 -1.79
CA VAL A 30 -15.20 -4.53 -2.83
C VAL A 30 -14.23 -3.38 -2.53
N VAL A 31 -12.95 -3.63 -2.72
CA VAL A 31 -11.89 -2.62 -2.50
C VAL A 31 -11.57 -1.91 -3.82
N PRO A 32 -11.84 -0.60 -3.98
CA PRO A 32 -11.63 0.11 -5.25
C PRO A 32 -10.20 0.04 -5.80
N ALA A 33 -9.21 0.05 -4.90
CA ALA A 33 -7.80 -0.03 -5.26
C ALA A 33 -7.41 -1.37 -5.89
N THR A 34 -8.12 -2.45 -5.52
CA THR A 34 -7.95 -3.83 -5.98
C THR A 34 -9.32 -4.45 -6.28
N PRO A 35 -9.99 -4.03 -7.38
CA PRO A 35 -11.43 -4.23 -7.57
C PRO A 35 -11.84 -5.69 -7.79
N ALA A 36 -10.88 -6.59 -8.01
CA ALA A 36 -11.12 -8.03 -8.06
C ALA A 36 -11.33 -8.65 -6.67
N TRP A 37 -11.06 -7.89 -5.59
CA TRP A 37 -11.03 -8.40 -4.22
C TRP A 37 -12.00 -7.65 -3.31
N THR A 38 -12.60 -8.42 -2.41
CA THR A 38 -13.28 -7.91 -1.22
C THR A 38 -12.27 -7.61 -0.10
N VAL A 39 -12.70 -6.90 0.94
CA VAL A 39 -11.88 -6.63 2.14
C VAL A 39 -11.36 -7.93 2.76
N HIS A 40 -12.19 -8.97 2.86
CA HIS A 40 -11.74 -10.29 3.35
C HIS A 40 -10.60 -10.84 2.50
N GLN A 41 -10.72 -10.77 1.18
CA GLN A 41 -9.72 -11.28 0.25
C GLN A 41 -8.42 -10.46 0.29
N VAL A 42 -8.49 -9.16 0.58
CA VAL A 42 -7.30 -8.34 0.86
C VAL A 42 -6.58 -8.83 2.13
N ILE A 43 -7.31 -9.10 3.21
CA ILE A 43 -6.71 -9.65 4.45
C ILE A 43 -6.11 -11.04 4.20
N ALA A 44 -6.78 -11.88 3.41
CA ALA A 44 -6.27 -13.18 2.98
C ALA A 44 -4.97 -13.02 2.15
N HIS A 45 -4.94 -12.09 1.21
CA HIS A 45 -3.75 -11.77 0.44
C HIS A 45 -2.59 -11.33 1.33
N LEU A 46 -2.84 -10.51 2.36
CA LEU A 46 -1.81 -10.09 3.32
C LEU A 46 -1.22 -11.29 4.06
N ALA A 47 -2.06 -12.15 4.62
CA ALA A 47 -1.64 -13.37 5.31
C ALA A 47 -0.84 -14.31 4.40
N GLY A 48 -1.34 -14.56 3.18
CA GLY A 48 -0.68 -15.42 2.20
C GLY A 48 0.67 -14.87 1.74
N SER A 49 0.73 -13.58 1.40
CA SER A 49 1.98 -12.93 0.97
C SER A 49 3.07 -12.97 2.04
N ALA A 50 2.70 -12.76 3.30
CA ALA A 50 3.66 -12.81 4.40
C ALA A 50 4.12 -14.24 4.68
N ALA A 51 3.23 -15.23 4.59
CA ALA A 51 3.57 -16.64 4.73
C ALA A 51 4.50 -17.10 3.59
N ASP A 52 4.22 -16.73 2.35
CA ASP A 52 5.05 -17.07 1.19
C ASP A 52 6.43 -16.42 1.28
N ALA A 53 6.50 -15.14 1.66
CA ALA A 53 7.77 -14.46 1.90
C ALA A 53 8.58 -15.12 3.02
N SER A 54 7.93 -15.53 4.11
CA SER A 54 8.59 -16.16 5.26
C SER A 54 9.06 -17.58 4.99
N THR A 55 8.41 -18.30 4.09
CA THR A 55 8.73 -19.69 3.74
C THR A 55 9.51 -19.83 2.44
N GLY A 56 9.72 -18.72 1.72
CA GLY A 56 10.43 -18.70 0.44
C GLY A 56 9.58 -19.17 -0.76
N ARG A 57 8.26 -19.28 -0.62
CA ARG A 57 7.33 -19.72 -1.70
C ARG A 57 7.04 -18.58 -2.70
N MET A 58 8.11 -18.03 -3.28
CA MET A 58 8.10 -16.77 -4.05
C MET A 58 8.05 -16.94 -5.58
N ASP A 59 7.93 -18.18 -6.08
CA ASP A 59 7.85 -18.43 -7.52
C ASP A 59 6.66 -17.69 -8.14
N GLY A 60 6.93 -16.89 -9.16
CA GLY A 60 5.93 -16.07 -9.86
C GLY A 60 5.54 -14.78 -9.16
N ALA A 61 6.10 -14.46 -7.98
CA ALA A 61 5.83 -13.20 -7.30
C ALA A 61 6.40 -11.99 -8.09
N PRO A 62 5.73 -10.82 -8.08
CA PRO A 62 4.42 -10.51 -7.49
C PRO A 62 3.25 -10.69 -8.48
N GLY A 63 3.31 -11.71 -9.35
CA GLY A 63 2.36 -11.93 -10.44
C GLY A 63 0.94 -12.32 -9.99
N SER A 64 0.00 -12.25 -10.94
CA SER A 64 -1.42 -12.52 -10.70
C SER A 64 -1.71 -13.93 -10.22
N GLU A 65 -1.03 -14.95 -10.75
CA GLU A 65 -1.19 -16.34 -10.32
C GLU A 65 -0.77 -16.53 -8.85
N TRP A 66 0.35 -15.92 -8.46
CA TRP A 66 0.86 -15.97 -7.09
C TRP A 66 -0.11 -15.30 -6.11
N THR A 67 -0.61 -14.10 -6.44
CA THR A 67 -1.58 -13.39 -5.59
C THR A 67 -2.95 -14.07 -5.53
N ALA A 68 -3.44 -14.63 -6.64
CA ALA A 68 -4.71 -15.36 -6.70
C ALA A 68 -4.69 -16.62 -5.81
N ARG A 69 -3.54 -17.30 -5.73
CA ARG A 69 -3.36 -18.45 -4.84
C ARG A 69 -3.61 -18.10 -3.38
N HIS A 70 -3.14 -16.94 -2.90
CA HIS A 70 -3.37 -16.52 -1.50
C HIS A 70 -4.86 -16.42 -1.19
N VAL A 71 -5.62 -15.83 -2.11
CA VAL A 71 -7.07 -15.66 -1.95
C VAL A 71 -7.78 -17.02 -2.00
N ALA A 72 -7.41 -17.90 -2.92
CA ALA A 72 -8.03 -19.20 -3.08
C ALA A 72 -7.71 -20.18 -1.93
N GLU A 73 -6.44 -20.28 -1.52
CA GLU A 73 -6.00 -21.21 -0.47
C GLU A 73 -6.54 -20.84 0.92
N LEU A 74 -6.85 -19.56 1.14
CA LEU A 74 -7.31 -19.02 2.41
C LEU A 74 -8.81 -18.70 2.41
N GLU A 75 -9.53 -19.10 1.36
CA GLU A 75 -10.98 -19.00 1.28
C GLU A 75 -11.64 -19.75 2.45
N GLY A 76 -12.70 -19.16 3.01
CA GLY A 76 -13.45 -19.74 4.13
C GLY A 76 -12.81 -19.59 5.51
N ARG A 77 -11.56 -19.13 5.62
CA ARG A 77 -10.95 -18.76 6.92
C ARG A 77 -11.60 -17.51 7.47
N SER A 78 -11.84 -17.48 8.78
CA SER A 78 -12.32 -16.30 9.48
C SER A 78 -11.26 -15.18 9.49
N PRO A 79 -11.66 -13.90 9.59
CA PRO A 79 -10.71 -12.79 9.72
C PRO A 79 -9.71 -12.98 10.86
N GLY A 80 -10.15 -13.53 12.00
CA GLY A 80 -9.27 -13.82 13.14
C GLY A 80 -8.21 -14.89 12.83
N GLU A 81 -8.55 -15.94 12.07
CA GLU A 81 -7.58 -16.94 11.63
C GLU A 81 -6.56 -16.36 10.63
N LEU A 82 -7.01 -15.47 9.75
CA LEU A 82 -6.13 -14.77 8.80
C LEU A 82 -5.17 -13.83 9.54
N ALA A 83 -5.68 -13.04 10.48
CA ALA A 83 -4.90 -12.12 11.29
C ALA A 83 -3.87 -12.87 12.16
N ALA A 84 -4.28 -13.97 12.81
CA ALA A 84 -3.35 -14.83 13.55
C ALA A 84 -2.28 -15.46 12.65
N SER A 85 -2.65 -15.90 11.44
CA SER A 85 -1.70 -16.42 10.45
C SER A 85 -0.68 -15.34 10.04
N LEU A 86 -1.15 -14.12 9.76
CA LEU A 86 -0.29 -12.99 9.43
C LEU A 86 0.62 -12.61 10.62
N ARG A 87 0.09 -12.55 11.84
CA ARG A 87 0.91 -12.26 13.03
C ARG A 87 2.00 -13.30 13.27
N SER A 88 1.77 -14.56 12.90
CA SER A 88 2.79 -15.62 13.04
C SER A 88 4.06 -15.37 12.22
N THR A 89 4.01 -14.49 11.21
CA THR A 89 5.16 -14.15 10.37
C THR A 89 6.00 -13.00 10.92
N GLN A 90 5.60 -12.38 12.04
CA GLN A 90 6.27 -11.22 12.66
C GLN A 90 7.79 -11.37 12.75
N ALA A 91 8.29 -12.45 13.36
CA ALA A 91 9.71 -12.65 13.56
C ALA A 91 10.48 -12.83 12.23
N ALA A 92 9.91 -13.58 11.28
CA ALA A 92 10.53 -13.82 9.98
C ALA A 92 10.58 -12.54 9.14
N VAL A 93 9.50 -11.77 9.11
CA VAL A 93 9.46 -10.48 8.41
C VAL A 93 10.40 -9.49 9.08
N ALA A 94 10.43 -9.40 10.41
CA ALA A 94 11.36 -8.53 11.13
C ALA A 94 12.82 -8.84 10.76
N ALA A 95 13.21 -10.12 10.74
CA ALA A 95 14.54 -10.54 10.31
C ALA A 95 14.83 -10.15 8.84
N SER A 96 13.84 -10.24 7.95
CA SER A 96 13.98 -9.87 6.53
C SER A 96 14.22 -8.38 6.28
N THR A 97 13.97 -7.52 7.28
CA THR A 97 14.23 -6.07 7.19
C THR A 97 15.69 -5.71 7.46
N GLU A 98 16.47 -6.59 8.10
CA GLU A 98 17.86 -6.32 8.43
C GLU A 98 18.71 -6.21 7.16
N GLY A 99 19.34 -5.04 6.96
CA GLY A 99 20.14 -4.77 5.76
C GLY A 99 19.32 -4.65 4.46
N ASN A 100 17.99 -4.70 4.54
CA ASN A 100 17.09 -4.52 3.41
C ASN A 100 16.50 -3.10 3.44
N PRO A 101 17.00 -2.16 2.62
CA PRO A 101 16.47 -0.79 2.60
C PRO A 101 15.07 -0.69 1.99
N ARG A 102 14.54 -1.77 1.39
CA ARG A 102 13.30 -1.79 0.63
C ARG A 102 12.48 -3.07 0.87
N PRO A 103 12.01 -3.30 2.10
CA PRO A 103 11.25 -4.50 2.43
C PRO A 103 9.82 -4.40 1.87
N ALA A 104 9.63 -4.79 0.61
CA ALA A 104 8.36 -4.71 -0.09
C ALA A 104 7.19 -5.36 0.67
N ILE A 105 7.44 -6.40 1.47
CA ILE A 105 6.39 -7.05 2.29
C ILE A 105 5.82 -6.12 3.37
N VAL A 106 6.63 -5.20 3.91
CA VAL A 106 6.21 -4.19 4.89
C VAL A 106 5.42 -3.08 4.19
N TRP A 107 5.83 -2.69 2.99
CA TRP A 107 5.08 -1.72 2.19
C TRP A 107 3.70 -2.28 1.81
N ASN A 108 3.65 -3.58 1.47
CA ASN A 108 2.43 -4.27 1.07
C ASN A 108 1.32 -4.17 2.13
N ILE A 109 1.64 -4.44 3.40
CA ILE A 109 0.65 -4.37 4.48
C ILE A 109 0.17 -2.94 4.73
N SER A 110 1.08 -1.96 4.73
CA SER A 110 0.76 -0.54 4.91
C SER A 110 -0.19 -0.02 3.81
N VAL A 111 0.11 -0.33 2.55
CA VAL A 111 -0.70 0.10 1.40
C VAL A 111 -2.10 -0.51 1.45
N HIS A 112 -2.21 -1.80 1.74
CA HIS A 112 -3.50 -2.48 1.78
C HIS A 112 -4.34 -2.13 3.01
N LEU A 113 -3.74 -1.78 4.15
CA LEU A 113 -4.48 -1.21 5.27
C LEU A 113 -5.15 0.11 4.86
N ALA A 114 -4.43 0.99 4.17
CA ALA A 114 -5.01 2.21 3.64
C ALA A 114 -6.08 1.93 2.56
N ASP A 115 -5.91 0.89 1.74
CA ASP A 115 -6.94 0.43 0.78
C ASP A 115 -8.24 0.01 1.51
N VAL A 116 -8.13 -0.73 2.62
CA VAL A 116 -9.28 -1.16 3.43
C VAL A 116 -9.96 0.02 4.13
N HIS A 117 -9.18 0.97 4.66
CA HIS A 117 -9.74 2.17 5.29
C HIS A 117 -10.56 3.01 4.30
N GLU A 118 -10.01 3.26 3.11
CA GLU A 118 -10.70 4.00 2.05
C GLU A 118 -11.95 3.25 1.56
N ALA A 119 -11.87 1.92 1.37
CA ALA A 119 -13.00 1.11 0.91
C ALA A 119 -14.18 1.12 1.89
N LEU A 120 -13.90 1.22 3.19
CA LEU A 120 -14.90 1.18 4.26
C LEU A 120 -15.33 2.56 4.76
N GLY A 121 -14.76 3.65 4.21
CA GLY A 121 -15.03 5.01 4.68
C GLY A 121 -14.58 5.23 6.13
N LEU A 122 -13.55 4.53 6.58
CA LEU A 122 -12.93 4.73 7.89
C LEU A 122 -12.08 6.01 7.87
N PRO A 123 -11.72 6.57 9.05
CA PRO A 123 -10.72 7.62 9.12
C PRO A 123 -9.43 7.23 8.38
N VAL A 124 -8.74 8.23 7.83
CA VAL A 124 -7.41 8.07 7.23
C VAL A 124 -6.54 7.22 8.14
N LEU A 125 -5.85 6.24 7.56
CA LEU A 125 -4.93 5.37 8.29
C LEU A 125 -3.94 6.23 9.07
N ASP A 126 -3.67 5.83 10.33
CA ASP A 126 -2.74 6.56 11.18
C ASP A 126 -1.42 6.82 10.46
N ALA A 127 -0.93 8.05 10.56
CA ALA A 127 0.30 8.52 9.94
C ALA A 127 1.49 7.59 10.21
N ALA A 128 1.59 7.04 11.43
CA ALA A 128 2.65 6.12 11.82
C ALA A 128 2.68 4.84 10.96
N LEU A 129 1.55 4.44 10.37
CA LEU A 129 1.41 3.22 9.58
C LEU A 129 1.73 3.40 8.08
N TRP A 130 2.00 4.62 7.60
CA TRP A 130 2.33 4.84 6.19
C TRP A 130 3.42 5.90 5.93
N GLN A 131 3.65 6.85 6.83
CA GLN A 131 4.68 7.87 6.66
C GLN A 131 6.10 7.28 6.52
N PRO A 132 6.51 6.25 7.29
CA PRO A 132 7.83 5.64 7.10
C PRO A 132 7.98 5.01 5.71
N VAL A 133 6.90 4.48 5.13
CA VAL A 133 6.90 3.97 3.75
C VAL A 133 7.10 5.11 2.76
N LEU A 134 6.39 6.23 2.93
CA LEU A 134 6.59 7.41 2.09
C LEU A 134 8.03 7.92 2.16
N ALA A 135 8.59 8.06 3.36
CA ALA A 135 9.97 8.52 3.57
C ALA A 135 10.99 7.59 2.91
N ALA A 136 10.76 6.27 2.95
CA ALA A 136 11.62 5.29 2.29
C ALA A 136 11.47 5.29 0.76
N VAL A 137 10.27 5.56 0.23
CA VAL A 137 9.94 5.37 -1.19
C VAL A 137 10.06 6.65 -2.02
N GLY A 138 9.59 7.78 -1.50
CA GLY A 138 9.53 9.06 -2.18
C GLY A 138 10.87 9.47 -2.80
N PRO A 139 11.96 9.57 -2.02
CA PRO A 139 13.24 10.05 -2.53
C PRO A 139 13.76 9.26 -3.73
N TYR A 140 13.75 7.92 -3.68
CA TYR A 140 14.27 7.13 -4.80
C TYR A 140 13.31 7.11 -5.99
N ARG A 141 11.99 7.10 -5.75
CA ARG A 141 11.00 7.00 -6.82
C ARG A 141 10.92 8.29 -7.63
N LEU A 142 11.14 9.42 -6.96
CA LEU A 142 10.96 10.76 -7.52
C LEU A 142 12.28 11.48 -7.87
N ALA A 143 13.45 10.93 -7.52
CA ALA A 143 14.76 11.56 -7.78
C ALA A 143 14.93 12.02 -9.25
N GLY A 144 14.38 11.27 -10.21
CA GLY A 144 14.44 11.58 -11.64
C GLY A 144 13.09 11.95 -12.27
N ALA A 145 12.09 12.33 -11.47
CA ALA A 145 10.77 12.67 -12.01
C ALA A 145 10.85 13.87 -12.97
N PRO A 146 10.19 13.83 -14.15
CA PRO A 146 10.19 14.93 -15.12
C PRO A 146 9.45 16.19 -14.66
N ALA A 147 8.76 16.14 -13.53
CA ALA A 147 8.21 17.30 -12.83
C ALA A 147 8.73 17.34 -11.40
N ARG A 148 8.81 18.54 -10.82
CA ARG A 148 9.05 18.69 -9.38
C ARG A 148 7.81 18.27 -8.62
N VAL A 149 7.99 17.44 -7.60
CA VAL A 149 6.93 17.05 -6.67
C VAL A 149 7.26 17.64 -5.32
N ARG A 150 6.48 18.63 -4.90
CA ARG A 150 6.57 19.28 -3.59
C ARG A 150 5.59 18.63 -2.62
N CYS A 151 6.12 18.15 -1.50
CA CYS A 151 5.37 17.51 -0.44
C CYS A 151 5.85 18.05 0.91
N GLY A 152 5.12 19.03 1.46
CA GLY A 152 5.59 19.81 2.60
C GLY A 152 6.87 20.59 2.24
N ASP A 153 7.92 20.41 3.05
CA ASP A 153 9.22 21.04 2.83
C ASP A 153 10.12 20.26 1.85
N GLU A 154 9.74 19.03 1.51
CA GLU A 154 10.49 18.20 0.58
C GLU A 154 10.10 18.48 -0.87
N VAL A 155 11.09 18.46 -1.75
CA VAL A 155 10.92 18.60 -3.20
C VAL A 155 11.82 17.60 -3.90
N TRP A 156 11.24 16.79 -4.77
CA TRP A 156 11.96 15.85 -5.62
C TRP A 156 11.68 16.10 -7.11
N GLY A 157 12.50 15.53 -7.99
CA GLY A 157 12.41 15.75 -9.44
C GLY A 157 13.17 16.99 -9.90
N SER A 158 13.28 17.15 -11.22
CA SER A 158 14.18 18.16 -11.82
C SER A 158 13.56 19.01 -12.92
N GLY A 159 12.30 18.77 -13.29
CA GLY A 159 11.63 19.54 -14.33
C GLY A 159 11.16 20.93 -13.91
N ASP A 160 10.61 21.69 -14.87
CA ASP A 160 10.11 23.05 -14.63
C ASP A 160 8.70 23.08 -14.02
N ALA A 161 7.86 22.11 -14.40
CA ALA A 161 6.52 21.94 -13.83
C ALA A 161 6.60 21.49 -12.37
N GLU A 162 5.67 21.95 -11.54
CA GLU A 162 5.59 21.59 -10.13
C GLU A 162 4.19 21.04 -9.80
N ALA A 163 4.17 19.90 -9.12
CA ALA A 163 3.01 19.35 -8.44
C ALA A 163 3.15 19.67 -6.95
N VAL A 164 2.09 20.21 -6.33
CA VAL A 164 2.02 20.39 -4.87
C VAL A 164 1.02 19.39 -4.33
N VAL A 165 1.48 18.49 -3.47
CA VAL A 165 0.71 17.33 -3.01
C VAL A 165 0.89 17.13 -1.51
N THR A 166 -0.15 16.65 -0.84
CA THR A 166 -0.06 16.31 0.59
C THR A 166 0.67 14.98 0.78
N PRO A 167 1.31 14.73 1.95
CA PRO A 167 2.03 13.49 2.18
C PRO A 167 1.19 12.22 1.96
N TYR A 168 -0.06 12.21 2.45
CA TYR A 168 -0.92 11.04 2.26
C TYR A 168 -1.26 10.82 0.78
N GLU A 169 -1.63 11.87 0.03
CA GLU A 169 -1.94 11.75 -1.40
C GLU A 169 -0.72 11.26 -2.20
N LEU A 170 0.48 11.71 -1.85
CA LEU A 170 1.71 11.24 -2.49
C LEU A 170 1.97 9.77 -2.18
N PHE A 171 1.81 9.34 -0.92
CA PHE A 171 1.89 7.92 -0.54
C PHE A 171 0.95 7.06 -1.38
N ARG A 172 -0.33 7.47 -1.50
CA ARG A 172 -1.31 6.73 -2.29
C ARG A 172 -0.92 6.67 -3.78
N ALA A 173 -0.48 7.79 -4.36
CA ALA A 173 -0.07 7.80 -5.77
C ALA A 173 1.19 6.99 -6.07
N LEU A 174 2.19 7.01 -5.19
CA LEU A 174 3.41 6.20 -5.33
C LEU A 174 3.10 4.71 -5.48
N PHE A 175 2.01 4.24 -4.89
CA PHE A 175 1.56 2.85 -5.01
C PHE A 175 0.39 2.66 -6.00
N SER A 176 0.21 3.56 -6.97
CA SER A 176 -0.83 3.44 -7.99
C SER A 176 -2.26 3.46 -7.42
N ARG A 177 -2.50 4.22 -6.34
CA ARG A 177 -3.84 4.45 -5.76
C ARG A 177 -4.39 5.84 -6.08
N ARG A 178 -3.81 6.55 -7.04
CA ARG A 178 -4.40 7.78 -7.61
C ARG A 178 -4.39 7.69 -9.12
N SER A 179 -5.49 8.13 -9.72
CA SER A 179 -5.60 8.19 -11.18
C SER A 179 -4.70 9.27 -11.74
N ARG A 180 -4.45 9.20 -13.05
CA ARG A 180 -3.78 10.28 -13.77
C ARG A 180 -4.52 11.61 -13.59
N ALA A 181 -5.85 11.62 -13.69
CA ALA A 181 -6.64 12.83 -13.51
C ALA A 181 -6.46 13.45 -12.10
N GLN A 182 -6.47 12.62 -11.06
CA GLN A 182 -6.22 13.07 -9.68
C GLN A 182 -4.81 13.66 -9.53
N MET A 183 -3.79 13.03 -10.10
CA MET A 183 -2.41 13.51 -10.02
C MET A 183 -2.17 14.79 -10.86
N GLN A 184 -2.83 14.93 -12.01
CA GLN A 184 -2.71 16.12 -12.85
C GLN A 184 -3.23 17.39 -12.17
N ALA A 185 -4.25 17.24 -11.31
CA ALA A 185 -4.85 18.34 -10.55
C ALA A 185 -3.91 18.95 -9.49
N TRP A 186 -2.77 18.32 -9.20
CA TRP A 186 -1.77 18.86 -8.26
C TRP A 186 -0.93 20.00 -8.85
N GLY A 187 -0.98 20.19 -10.16
CA GLY A 187 -0.25 21.24 -10.86
C GLY A 187 -1.15 22.39 -11.30
N SER A 188 -0.57 23.59 -11.38
CA SER A 188 -1.19 24.75 -12.01
C SER A 188 -0.16 25.48 -12.90
N PRO A 189 -0.16 25.28 -14.23
CA PRO A 189 -1.11 24.46 -15.01
C PRO A 189 -0.99 22.95 -14.70
N ALA A 190 -2.04 22.19 -15.04
CA ALA A 190 -2.07 20.75 -14.83
C ALA A 190 -0.87 20.05 -15.50
N LEU A 191 -0.34 19.03 -14.83
CA LEU A 191 0.79 18.26 -15.36
C LEU A 191 0.38 17.40 -16.56
N THR A 192 1.34 17.05 -17.41
CA THR A 192 1.11 16.11 -18.51
C THR A 192 1.16 14.66 -18.02
N ALA A 193 0.59 13.73 -18.80
CA ALA A 193 0.71 12.30 -18.53
C ALA A 193 2.17 11.85 -18.44
N GLU A 194 3.01 12.30 -19.38
CA GLU A 194 4.44 11.98 -19.43
C GLU A 194 5.19 12.41 -18.15
N GLN A 195 4.79 13.53 -17.56
CA GLN A 195 5.38 14.02 -16.30
C GLN A 195 5.01 13.17 -15.09
N LEU A 196 3.91 12.42 -15.16
CA LEU A 196 3.33 11.70 -14.02
C LEU A 196 3.40 10.18 -14.12
N ASP A 197 3.48 9.61 -15.32
CA ASP A 197 3.46 8.15 -15.54
C ASP A 197 4.63 7.43 -14.86
N GLY A 198 5.71 8.19 -14.62
CA GLY A 198 6.86 7.77 -13.85
C GLY A 198 6.70 7.88 -12.33
N VAL A 199 5.56 8.26 -11.75
CA VAL A 199 5.35 8.33 -10.29
C VAL A 199 4.91 6.98 -9.71
N PRO A 200 3.87 6.30 -10.23
CA PRO A 200 3.32 5.11 -9.58
C PRO A 200 4.20 3.88 -9.77
N VAL A 201 4.39 3.08 -8.73
CA VAL A 201 5.24 1.86 -8.73
C VAL A 201 4.65 0.75 -9.61
N PHE A 202 3.32 0.62 -9.66
CA PHE A 202 2.63 -0.42 -10.46
C PHE A 202 2.09 0.11 -11.79
N GLY A 203 2.62 1.26 -12.25
CA GLY A 203 2.15 1.95 -13.44
C GLY A 203 0.94 2.85 -13.18
N PRO A 204 0.62 3.74 -14.15
CA PRO A 204 -0.50 4.66 -14.04
C PRO A 204 -1.84 3.93 -14.11
N ARG A 205 -2.87 4.56 -13.55
CA ARG A 205 -4.27 4.14 -13.69
C ARG A 205 -5.16 5.30 -14.11
N ASP A 206 -6.29 4.99 -14.72
CA ASP A 206 -7.21 5.98 -15.27
C ASP A 206 -8.53 6.10 -14.48
N ASP A 207 -8.80 5.17 -13.57
CA ASP A 207 -9.97 5.19 -12.70
C ASP A 207 -9.68 5.92 -11.38
N ASP A 208 -10.49 6.94 -11.09
CA ASP A 208 -10.41 7.71 -9.85
C ASP A 208 -10.62 6.82 -8.62
N GLN A 209 -9.72 6.97 -7.64
CA GLN A 209 -9.82 6.27 -6.37
C GLN A 209 -10.50 7.15 -5.32
N PRO A 210 -11.11 6.56 -4.28
CA PRO A 210 -11.66 7.33 -3.17
C PRO A 210 -10.64 8.30 -2.60
N LEU A 211 -11.07 9.54 -2.35
CA LEU A 211 -10.33 10.49 -1.55
C LEU A 211 -10.85 10.38 -0.11
N PRO A 212 -9.97 10.26 0.89
CA PRO A 212 -10.41 10.30 2.28
C PRO A 212 -11.11 11.63 2.58
N ALA A 213 -12.14 11.58 3.43
CA ALA A 213 -12.87 12.76 3.88
C ALA A 213 -12.04 13.65 4.82
#